data_AF-A0A1G9PKB0-F1
#
_entry.id   AF-A0A1G9PKB0-F1
#
_cell.length_a   1.000
_cell.length_b   1.000
_cell.length_c   1.000
_cell.angle_alpha   90.00
_cell.angle_beta   90.00
_cell.angle_gamma   90.00
#
_symmetry.space_group_name_H-M   'P 1'
#
loop_
_entity.id
_entity.type
_entity.pdbx_description
1 polymer ?
#
loop_
_entity_poly.entity_id
_entity_poly.type
_entity_poly.pdbx_seq_one_letter_code
_entity_poly.pdbx_strand_id
1 'polypeptide(L)'
;MTASSSEELILEKMSELGFNKYEAKTYMTLIEHQEISAYEISKRSGVPQSKIYETVNRLVEEGFVISQGENPVLYSALPLTEFINRHRTRIESSLTVLEEELKKQQEQPEVDYMWHLKGRQSCFEKVREVIDGAEKRLLIEVWEEELDEIFPLLNSAAESGVNILQVYYGEREQLPGRVYHHRMEGMQEEAREKGRWLTAVADRQEAFFGSFGQQKPEAVWTQNQAFMMMAENFITHDIFIAEIYNSIPERIQELFGPNLEKLREELDIWPSV
;
A
#
# COMPACT_ATOMS: atom_id res chain seq x y z
N MET A 1 31.58 -1.15 18.28
CA MET A 1 30.25 -0.49 18.39
C MET A 1 29.21 -1.36 17.69
N THR A 2 28.94 -2.59 18.15
CA THR A 2 28.27 -3.58 17.25
C THR A 2 27.37 -4.64 17.91
N ALA A 3 27.15 -4.64 19.23
CA ALA A 3 26.21 -5.58 19.88
C ALA A 3 24.99 -4.86 20.52
N SER A 4 25.23 -3.71 21.15
CA SER A 4 24.18 -2.91 21.81
C SER A 4 23.10 -2.40 20.85
N SER A 5 23.47 -2.07 19.60
CA SER A 5 22.54 -1.57 18.59
C SER A 5 21.58 -2.65 18.07
N SER A 6 22.03 -3.90 18.03
CA SER A 6 21.23 -5.02 17.53
C SER A 6 20.21 -5.49 18.57
N GLU A 7 20.59 -5.52 19.86
CA GLU A 7 19.65 -5.83 20.95
C GLU A 7 18.56 -4.75 21.05
N GLU A 8 18.93 -3.47 20.97
CA GLU A 8 17.96 -2.36 20.99
C GLU A 8 16.94 -2.48 19.84
N LEU A 9 17.39 -2.78 18.63
CA LEU A 9 16.51 -2.99 17.48
C LEU A 9 15.56 -4.19 17.69
N ILE A 10 16.04 -5.30 18.25
CA ILE A 10 15.18 -6.47 18.54
C ILE A 10 14.11 -6.09 19.57
N LEU A 11 14.49 -5.39 20.64
CA LEU A 11 13.54 -4.95 21.67
C LEU A 11 12.49 -3.99 21.11
N GLU A 12 12.89 -3.06 20.23
CA GLU A 12 11.97 -2.16 19.53
C GLU A 12 10.97 -2.94 18.68
N LYS A 13 11.45 -3.86 17.84
CA LYS A 13 10.57 -4.68 16.98
C LYS A 13 9.66 -5.62 17.76
N MET A 14 10.14 -6.21 18.85
CA MET A 14 9.26 -6.99 19.73
C MET A 14 8.20 -6.11 20.42
N SER A 15 8.53 -4.85 20.74
CA SER A 15 7.56 -3.90 21.28
C SER A 15 6.46 -3.53 20.27
N GLU A 16 6.81 -3.32 18.99
CA GLU A 16 5.85 -3.12 17.91
C GLU A 16 4.90 -4.33 17.74
N LEU A 17 5.39 -5.54 18.05
CA LEU A 17 4.62 -6.79 18.05
C LEU A 17 3.80 -7.03 19.33
N GLY A 18 3.79 -6.08 20.27
CA GLY A 18 2.97 -6.11 21.49
C GLY A 18 3.62 -6.82 22.69
N PHE A 19 4.90 -7.16 22.63
CA PHE A 19 5.64 -7.68 23.78
C PHE A 19 6.15 -6.54 24.65
N ASN A 20 6.10 -6.70 25.98
CA ASN A 20 6.80 -5.80 26.87
C ASN A 20 8.29 -6.16 26.95
N LYS A 21 9.08 -5.24 27.53
CA LYS A 21 10.53 -5.38 27.65
C LYS A 21 10.96 -6.64 28.40
N TYR A 22 10.17 -7.12 29.37
CA TYR A 22 10.51 -8.32 30.14
C TYR A 22 10.27 -9.59 29.34
N GLU A 23 9.16 -9.69 28.58
CA GLU A 23 9.00 -10.83 27.67
C GLU A 23 10.08 -10.88 26.61
N ALA A 24 10.37 -9.75 25.97
CA ALA A 24 11.34 -9.70 24.90
C ALA A 24 12.71 -10.21 25.40
N LYS A 25 13.17 -9.71 26.54
CA LYS A 25 14.41 -10.18 27.19
C LYS A 25 14.36 -11.65 27.61
N THR A 26 13.22 -12.11 28.13
CA THR A 26 13.02 -13.51 28.52
C THR A 26 13.13 -14.43 27.32
N TYR A 27 12.43 -14.11 26.22
CA TYR A 27 12.45 -14.88 24.99
C TYR A 27 13.83 -14.89 24.32
N MET A 28 14.50 -13.73 24.24
CA MET A 28 15.88 -13.64 23.73
C MET A 28 16.84 -14.52 24.53
N THR A 29 16.73 -14.51 25.87
CA THR A 29 17.55 -15.37 26.73
C THR A 29 17.29 -16.86 26.48
N LEU A 30 16.03 -17.24 26.24
CA LEU A 30 15.65 -18.63 25.96
C LEU A 30 16.07 -19.09 24.56
N ILE A 31 16.18 -18.18 23.59
CA ILE A 31 16.75 -18.50 22.27
C ILE A 31 18.24 -18.87 22.39
N GLU A 32 18.98 -18.16 23.24
CA GLU A 32 20.40 -18.44 23.49
C GLU A 32 20.61 -19.67 24.40
N HIS A 33 19.66 -19.93 25.30
CA HIS A 33 19.77 -20.94 26.34
C HIS A 33 18.46 -21.71 26.50
N GLN A 34 18.42 -22.91 25.93
CA GLN A 34 17.30 -23.83 26.05
C GLN A 34 17.35 -24.62 27.36
N GLU A 35 16.20 -25.14 27.80
CA GLU A 35 16.06 -26.02 28.97
C GLU A 35 16.60 -25.43 30.29
N ILE A 36 16.32 -24.16 30.56
CA ILE A 36 16.77 -23.46 31.78
C ILE A 36 15.62 -23.12 32.72
N SER A 37 15.93 -23.04 34.01
CA SER A 37 14.95 -22.68 35.05
C SER A 37 14.62 -21.18 35.05
N ALA A 38 13.45 -20.80 35.57
CA ALA A 38 13.07 -19.38 35.72
C ALA A 38 14.11 -18.55 36.50
N TYR A 39 14.78 -19.16 37.48
CA TYR A 39 15.86 -18.52 38.21
C TYR A 39 17.05 -18.17 37.30
N GLU A 40 17.46 -19.10 36.44
CA GLU A 40 18.54 -18.89 35.48
C GLU A 40 18.17 -17.86 34.42
N ILE A 41 16.93 -17.89 33.94
CA ILE A 41 16.43 -16.87 33.00
C ILE A 41 16.53 -15.48 33.63
N SER A 42 16.06 -15.30 34.87
CA SER A 42 16.14 -14.01 35.57
C SER A 42 17.59 -13.52 35.69
N LYS A 43 18.51 -14.41 36.06
CA LYS A 43 19.93 -14.09 36.22
C LYS A 43 20.59 -13.65 34.91
N ARG A 44 20.20 -14.24 33.78
CA ARG A 44 20.79 -13.98 32.45
C ARG A 44 20.14 -12.77 31.76
N SER A 45 18.81 -12.70 31.79
CA SER A 45 18.02 -11.65 31.12
C SER A 45 18.07 -10.28 31.82
N GLY A 46 18.41 -10.27 33.12
CA GLY A 46 18.27 -9.10 33.97
C GLY A 46 16.81 -8.77 34.35
N VAL A 47 15.86 -9.64 34.02
CA VAL A 47 14.47 -9.52 34.49
C VAL A 47 14.42 -9.85 35.98
N PRO A 48 13.80 -9.00 36.83
CA PRO A 48 13.72 -9.26 38.27
C PRO A 48 13.08 -10.61 38.61
N GLN A 49 13.58 -11.30 39.63
CA GLN A 49 13.01 -12.58 40.09
C GLN A 49 11.54 -12.47 40.51
N SER A 50 11.13 -11.31 41.02
CA SER A 50 9.74 -11.03 41.37
C SER A 50 8.79 -11.01 40.17
N LYS A 51 9.33 -10.91 38.94
CA LYS A 51 8.58 -10.83 37.68
C LYS A 51 8.79 -12.01 36.75
N ILE A 52 9.89 -12.75 36.87
CA ILE A 52 10.24 -13.76 35.88
C ILE A 52 9.21 -14.89 35.74
N TYR A 53 8.62 -15.34 36.85
CA TYR A 53 7.60 -16.39 36.82
C TYR A 53 6.32 -15.92 36.11
N GLU A 54 5.88 -14.69 36.38
CA GLU A 54 4.73 -14.07 35.69
C GLU A 54 5.02 -13.94 34.19
N THR A 55 6.20 -13.42 33.83
CA THR A 55 6.61 -13.21 32.44
C THR A 55 6.73 -14.53 31.66
N VAL A 56 7.40 -15.54 32.21
CA VAL A 56 7.60 -16.81 31.51
C VAL A 56 6.30 -17.60 31.41
N ASN A 57 5.43 -17.55 32.42
CA ASN A 57 4.12 -18.20 32.36
C ASN A 57 3.23 -17.55 31.31
N ARG A 58 3.22 -16.22 31.19
CA ARG A 58 2.49 -15.53 30.11
C ARG A 58 2.99 -15.96 28.72
N LEU A 59 4.31 -16.09 28.55
CA LEU A 59 4.89 -16.59 27.31
C LEU A 59 4.54 -18.05 27.03
N VAL A 60 4.36 -18.88 28.06
CA VAL A 60 3.86 -20.26 27.93
C VAL A 60 2.38 -20.28 27.54
N GLU A 61 1.55 -19.46 28.19
CA GLU A 61 0.12 -19.32 27.88
C GLU A 61 -0.10 -18.84 26.44
N GLU A 62 0.74 -17.90 25.97
CA GLU A 62 0.73 -17.44 24.59
C GLU A 62 1.38 -18.43 23.61
N GLY A 63 1.98 -19.50 24.12
CA GLY A 63 2.60 -20.56 23.32
C GLY A 63 3.91 -20.16 22.67
N PHE A 64 4.61 -19.14 23.16
CA PHE A 64 5.94 -18.76 22.67
C PHE A 64 7.08 -19.47 23.42
N VAL A 65 6.79 -20.01 24.60
CA VAL A 65 7.72 -20.78 25.43
C VAL A 65 7.08 -22.11 25.80
N ILE A 66 7.91 -23.15 25.90
CA ILE A 66 7.50 -24.48 26.35
C ILE A 66 8.05 -24.69 27.74
N SER A 67 7.22 -25.17 28.67
CA SER A 67 7.65 -25.63 29.99
C SER A 67 7.68 -27.16 30.05
N GLN A 68 8.68 -27.72 30.73
CA GLN A 68 8.85 -29.16 30.91
C GLN A 68 9.37 -29.48 32.31
N GLY A 69 8.99 -30.65 32.84
CA GLY A 69 9.40 -31.11 34.16
C GLY A 69 8.61 -30.47 35.31
N GLU A 70 8.72 -31.07 36.50
CA GLU A 70 8.00 -30.62 37.70
C GLU A 70 8.93 -30.10 38.81
N ASN A 71 10.20 -30.52 38.84
CA ASN A 71 11.18 -30.05 39.82
C ASN A 71 12.64 -30.27 39.35
N PRO A 72 13.34 -29.25 38.83
CA PRO A 72 12.83 -27.92 38.48
C PRO A 72 12.00 -27.93 37.19
N VAL A 73 11.08 -26.97 37.05
CA VAL A 73 10.46 -26.65 35.75
C VAL A 73 11.50 -25.96 34.88
N LEU A 74 11.72 -26.50 33.68
CA LEU A 74 12.63 -25.97 32.68
C LEU A 74 11.84 -25.36 31.53
N TYR A 75 12.35 -24.26 30.99
CA TYR A 75 11.72 -23.51 29.92
C TYR A 75 12.60 -23.50 28.68
N SER A 76 11.96 -23.56 27.51
CA SER A 76 12.60 -23.53 26.21
C SER A 76 11.84 -22.58 25.28
N ALA A 77 12.55 -21.77 24.49
CA ALA A 77 11.92 -20.95 23.47
C ALA A 77 11.40 -21.85 22.34
N LEU A 78 10.26 -21.48 21.76
CA LEU A 78 9.82 -22.06 20.50
C LEU A 78 10.87 -21.74 19.41
N PRO A 79 11.10 -22.63 18.43
CA PRO A 79 11.95 -22.30 17.29
C PRO A 79 11.53 -20.99 16.62
N LEU A 80 12.49 -20.17 16.19
CA LEU A 80 12.22 -18.82 15.66
C LEU A 80 11.17 -18.83 14.53
N THR A 81 11.26 -19.76 13.60
CA THR A 81 10.30 -19.90 12.49
C THR A 81 8.88 -20.13 13.00
N GLU A 82 8.72 -20.99 14.00
CA GLU A 82 7.43 -21.28 14.62
C GLU A 82 6.90 -20.08 15.42
N PHE A 83 7.78 -19.37 16.12
CA PHE A 83 7.41 -18.14 16.83
C PHE A 83 6.85 -17.08 15.88
N ILE A 84 7.54 -16.82 14.77
CA ILE A 84 7.11 -15.84 13.76
C ILE A 84 5.79 -16.26 13.12
N ASN A 85 5.67 -17.53 12.71
CA ASN A 85 4.45 -18.03 12.08
C ASN A 85 3.26 -17.98 13.03
N ARG A 86 3.43 -18.42 14.29
CA ARG A 86 2.37 -18.39 15.30
C ARG A 86 1.91 -16.97 15.61
N HIS A 87 2.84 -16.03 15.74
CA HIS A 87 2.51 -14.62 15.97
C HIS A 87 1.75 -14.01 14.79
N ARG A 88 2.21 -14.28 13.55
CA ARG A 88 1.52 -13.85 12.32
C ARG A 88 0.09 -14.38 12.27
N THR A 89 -0.11 -15.70 12.41
CA THR A 89 -1.44 -16.31 12.38
C THR A 89 -2.35 -15.76 13.48
N ARG A 90 -1.80 -15.49 14.68
CA ARG A 90 -2.57 -14.88 15.78
C ARG A 90 -3.06 -13.49 15.40
N ILE A 91 -2.18 -12.63 14.88
CA ILE A 91 -2.56 -11.27 14.44
C ILE A 91 -3.60 -11.36 13.33
N GLU A 92 -3.36 -12.16 12.29
CA GLU A 92 -4.29 -12.34 11.18
C GLU A 92 -5.67 -12.79 11.67
N SER A 93 -5.73 -13.81 12.53
CA SER A 93 -7.00 -14.29 13.09
C SER A 93 -7.73 -13.21 13.90
N SER A 94 -7.00 -12.40 14.66
CA SER A 94 -7.56 -11.32 15.47
C SER A 94 -8.09 -10.19 14.58
N LEU A 95 -7.37 -9.87 13.50
CA LEU A 95 -7.83 -8.90 12.49
C LEU A 95 -9.08 -9.40 11.77
N THR A 96 -9.14 -10.67 11.38
CA THR A 96 -10.33 -11.26 10.74
C THR A 96 -11.55 -11.18 11.67
N VAL A 97 -11.43 -11.62 12.93
CA VAL A 97 -12.53 -11.56 13.89
C VAL A 97 -12.96 -10.11 14.15
N LEU A 98 -11.99 -9.21 14.30
CA LEU A 98 -12.28 -7.79 14.53
C LEU A 98 -13.03 -7.18 13.34
N GLU A 99 -12.60 -7.48 12.11
CA GLU A 99 -13.25 -7.03 10.89
C GLU A 99 -14.70 -7.53 10.81
N GLU A 100 -14.93 -8.83 11.06
CA GLU A 100 -16.26 -9.42 11.05
C GLU A 100 -17.20 -8.79 12.10
N GLU A 101 -16.71 -8.60 13.34
CA GLU A 101 -17.51 -8.02 14.41
C GLU A 101 -17.80 -6.53 14.19
N LEU A 102 -16.83 -5.77 13.67
CA LEU A 102 -17.04 -4.35 13.33
C LEU A 102 -17.99 -4.18 12.14
N LYS A 103 -17.91 -5.05 11.12
CA LYS A 103 -18.88 -5.05 10.01
C LYS A 103 -20.31 -5.27 10.48
N LYS A 104 -20.53 -6.18 11.45
CA LYS A 104 -21.86 -6.41 12.06
C LYS A 104 -22.40 -5.18 12.81
N GLN A 105 -21.52 -4.33 13.33
CA GLN A 105 -21.92 -3.08 14.01
C GLN A 105 -22.17 -1.92 13.03
N GLN A 106 -21.66 -2.00 11.80
CA GLN A 106 -21.91 -1.05 10.72
C GLN A 106 -23.28 -1.32 10.05
N GLU A 107 -24.39 -1.27 10.80
CA GLU A 107 -25.75 -1.22 10.24
C GLU A 107 -26.18 0.23 9.84
N GLN A 108 -25.22 1.09 9.46
CA GLN A 108 -25.49 2.45 8.97
C GLN A 108 -24.93 2.61 7.56
N PRO A 109 -25.56 3.46 6.71
CA PRO A 109 -25.36 3.45 5.26
C PRO A 109 -23.88 3.55 4.92
N GLU A 110 -23.46 2.85 3.85
CA GLU A 110 -22.12 2.98 3.24
C GLU A 110 -21.72 4.45 3.31
N VAL A 111 -20.83 4.77 4.26
CA VAL A 111 -20.24 6.09 4.29
C VAL A 111 -19.33 6.05 3.09
N ASP A 112 -19.76 6.67 2.01
CA ASP A 112 -18.95 6.93 0.84
C ASP A 112 -17.69 7.67 1.29
N TYR A 113 -16.64 6.91 1.60
CA TYR A 113 -15.43 7.45 2.19
C TYR A 113 -14.74 8.31 1.13
N MET A 114 -14.33 9.50 1.52
CA MET A 114 -13.45 10.35 0.70
C MET A 114 -12.29 10.76 1.58
N TRP A 115 -11.10 10.26 1.27
CA TRP A 115 -9.90 10.49 2.05
C TRP A 115 -8.94 11.39 1.29
N HIS A 116 -8.62 12.53 1.90
CA HIS A 116 -7.59 13.43 1.40
C HIS A 116 -6.22 12.99 1.91
N LEU A 117 -5.33 12.66 0.98
CA LEU A 117 -3.98 12.19 1.22
C LEU A 117 -3.01 13.31 0.89
N LYS A 118 -1.96 13.46 1.70
CA LYS A 118 -0.97 14.52 1.54
C LYS A 118 0.44 13.94 1.56
N GLY A 119 1.25 14.37 0.60
CA GLY A 119 2.63 13.94 0.42
C GLY A 119 2.73 12.67 -0.42
N ARG A 120 3.84 12.56 -1.14
CA ARG A 120 4.09 11.51 -2.14
C ARG A 120 3.92 10.12 -1.56
N GLN A 121 4.52 9.85 -0.39
CA GLN A 121 4.47 8.54 0.25
C GLN A 121 3.03 8.07 0.51
N SER A 122 2.21 8.88 1.18
CA SER A 122 0.82 8.51 1.49
C SER A 122 -0.04 8.34 0.24
N CYS A 123 0.18 9.17 -0.79
CA CYS A 123 -0.52 9.03 -2.08
C CYS A 123 -0.15 7.70 -2.75
N PHE A 124 1.15 7.37 -2.79
CA PHE A 124 1.61 6.15 -3.42
C PHE A 124 1.25 4.89 -2.62
N GLU A 125 1.31 4.91 -1.30
CA GLU A 125 0.81 3.80 -0.46
C GLU A 125 -0.64 3.48 -0.83
N LYS A 126 -1.51 4.49 -0.90
CA LYS A 126 -2.91 4.25 -1.25
C LYS A 126 -3.11 3.77 -2.69
N VAL A 127 -2.47 4.36 -3.70
CA VAL A 127 -2.68 3.87 -5.07
C VAL A 127 -2.12 2.46 -5.27
N ARG A 128 -1.06 2.08 -4.55
CA ARG A 128 -0.57 0.70 -4.54
C ARG A 128 -1.61 -0.25 -3.98
N GLU A 129 -2.27 0.10 -2.88
CA GLU A 129 -3.39 -0.68 -2.33
C GLU A 129 -4.53 -0.85 -3.34
N VAL A 130 -4.92 0.23 -4.05
CA VAL A 130 -5.97 0.19 -5.08
C VAL A 130 -5.60 -0.74 -6.24
N ILE A 131 -4.33 -0.72 -6.69
CA ILE A 131 -3.86 -1.58 -7.78
C ILE A 131 -3.77 -3.05 -7.33
N ASP A 132 -3.26 -3.29 -6.13
CA ASP A 132 -3.10 -4.64 -5.56
C ASP A 132 -4.45 -5.31 -5.24
N GLY A 133 -5.46 -4.50 -4.86
CA GLY A 133 -6.82 -4.95 -4.58
C GLY A 133 -7.68 -5.22 -5.81
N ALA A 134 -7.22 -4.90 -7.03
CA ALA A 134 -7.98 -5.11 -8.25
C ALA A 134 -8.03 -6.60 -8.64
N GLU A 135 -9.24 -7.15 -8.80
CA GLU A 135 -9.46 -8.56 -9.12
C GLU A 135 -9.85 -8.81 -10.59
N LYS A 136 -10.61 -7.89 -11.22
CA LYS A 136 -11.18 -8.12 -12.56
C LYS A 136 -10.77 -7.06 -13.57
N ARG A 137 -10.83 -5.79 -13.19
CA ARG A 137 -10.58 -4.66 -14.08
C ARG A 137 -9.93 -3.49 -13.34
N LEU A 138 -8.89 -2.96 -13.97
CA LEU A 138 -8.22 -1.73 -13.55
C LEU A 138 -8.24 -0.74 -14.71
N LEU A 139 -8.82 0.44 -14.47
CA LEU A 139 -8.61 1.61 -15.32
C LEU A 139 -7.54 2.45 -14.67
N ILE A 140 -6.52 2.84 -15.42
CA ILE A 140 -5.45 3.67 -14.88
C ILE A 140 -5.00 4.71 -15.88
N GLU A 141 -4.64 5.87 -15.37
CA GLU A 141 -4.08 6.95 -16.14
C GLU A 141 -2.87 7.51 -15.39
N VAL A 142 -1.72 7.56 -16.08
CA VAL A 142 -0.44 7.82 -15.41
C VAL A 142 0.60 8.42 -16.35
N TRP A 143 1.43 9.30 -15.79
CA TRP A 143 2.61 9.87 -16.44
C TRP A 143 3.86 9.02 -16.21
N GLU A 144 4.82 9.10 -17.14
CA GLU A 144 6.08 8.34 -17.05
C GLU A 144 6.80 8.55 -15.71
N GLU A 145 6.80 9.77 -15.16
CA GLU A 145 7.49 10.10 -13.91
C GLU A 145 6.93 9.41 -12.66
N GLU A 146 5.67 8.98 -12.70
CA GLU A 146 5.01 8.27 -11.61
C GLU A 146 4.89 6.76 -11.89
N LEU A 147 5.13 6.32 -13.13
CA LEU A 147 4.93 4.94 -13.57
C LEU A 147 5.83 3.94 -12.83
N ASP A 148 7.11 4.24 -12.66
CA ASP A 148 8.07 3.28 -12.07
C ASP A 148 7.69 2.85 -10.65
N GLU A 149 7.01 3.70 -9.91
CA GLU A 149 6.56 3.43 -8.54
C GLU A 149 5.40 2.43 -8.44
N ILE A 150 4.70 2.18 -9.54
CA ILE A 150 3.54 1.28 -9.64
C ILE A 150 3.70 0.19 -10.71
N PHE A 151 4.70 0.30 -11.59
CA PHE A 151 4.94 -0.63 -12.70
C PHE A 151 5.04 -2.10 -12.27
N PRO A 152 5.73 -2.47 -11.16
CA PRO A 152 5.75 -3.86 -10.70
C PRO A 152 4.36 -4.40 -10.33
N LEU A 153 3.51 -3.56 -9.74
CA LEU A 153 2.15 -3.95 -9.35
C LEU A 153 1.24 -4.12 -10.57
N LEU A 154 1.37 -3.24 -11.58
CA LEU A 154 0.63 -3.37 -12.82
C LEU A 154 0.98 -4.68 -13.54
N ASN A 155 2.26 -5.10 -13.54
CA ASN A 155 2.65 -6.40 -14.10
C ASN A 155 2.05 -7.55 -13.30
N SER A 156 2.14 -7.51 -11.96
CA SER A 156 1.55 -8.54 -11.08
C SER A 156 0.04 -8.69 -11.29
N ALA A 157 -0.68 -7.57 -11.39
CA ALA A 157 -2.12 -7.56 -11.66
C ALA A 157 -2.44 -8.17 -13.04
N ALA A 158 -1.69 -7.80 -14.08
CA ALA A 158 -1.87 -8.38 -15.41
C ALA A 158 -1.55 -9.89 -15.46
N GLU A 159 -0.48 -10.33 -14.79
CA GLU A 159 -0.13 -11.75 -14.65
C GLU A 159 -1.22 -12.55 -13.90
N SER A 160 -1.90 -11.89 -12.95
CA SER A 160 -3.04 -12.45 -12.22
C SER A 160 -4.35 -12.45 -13.02
N GLY A 161 -4.34 -11.94 -14.27
CA GLY A 161 -5.48 -11.96 -15.18
C GLY A 161 -6.41 -10.74 -15.07
N VAL A 162 -6.01 -9.69 -14.35
CA VAL A 162 -6.77 -8.43 -14.27
C VAL A 162 -6.75 -7.75 -15.64
N ASN A 163 -7.93 -7.32 -16.12
CA ASN A 163 -8.03 -6.57 -17.37
C ASN A 163 -7.65 -5.09 -17.15
N ILE A 164 -6.43 -4.73 -17.52
CA ILE A 164 -5.91 -3.37 -17.37
C ILE A 164 -6.14 -2.56 -18.65
N LEU A 165 -6.80 -1.41 -18.53
CA LEU A 165 -6.82 -0.38 -19.57
C LEU A 165 -6.09 0.85 -19.03
N GLN A 166 -5.08 1.28 -19.77
CA GLN A 166 -4.17 2.33 -19.35
C GLN A 166 -4.18 3.49 -20.34
N VAL A 167 -4.40 4.71 -19.87
CA VAL A 167 -3.99 5.94 -20.56
C VAL A 167 -2.59 6.30 -20.05
N TYR A 168 -1.66 6.51 -20.96
CA TYR A 168 -0.26 6.69 -20.60
C TYR A 168 0.35 7.91 -21.28
N TYR A 169 0.93 8.79 -20.44
CA TYR A 169 1.65 10.00 -20.86
C TYR A 169 3.15 9.74 -20.87
N GLY A 170 3.62 9.14 -21.97
CA GLY A 170 5.03 8.89 -22.20
C GLY A 170 5.29 8.03 -23.43
N GLU A 171 6.53 7.59 -23.56
CA GLU A 171 7.06 6.93 -24.77
C GLU A 171 7.46 5.46 -24.55
N ARG A 172 7.29 4.92 -23.33
CA ARG A 172 7.60 3.51 -23.03
C ARG A 172 6.75 2.57 -23.88
N GLU A 173 7.40 1.70 -24.66
CA GLU A 173 6.71 0.80 -25.58
C GLU A 173 6.06 -0.42 -24.89
N GLN A 174 6.62 -0.88 -23.78
CA GLN A 174 6.20 -2.11 -23.11
C GLN A 174 5.56 -1.79 -21.76
N LEU A 175 4.24 -1.95 -21.73
CA LEU A 175 3.38 -1.71 -20.58
C LEU A 175 2.35 -2.85 -20.50
N PRO A 176 1.99 -3.33 -19.30
CA PRO A 176 1.01 -4.39 -19.14
C PRO A 176 -0.41 -3.93 -19.51
N GLY A 177 -1.20 -4.84 -20.08
CA GLY A 177 -2.59 -4.58 -20.46
C GLY A 177 -2.76 -3.84 -21.79
N ARG A 178 -3.87 -3.12 -21.93
CA ARG A 178 -4.21 -2.34 -23.14
C ARG A 178 -3.85 -0.89 -22.90
N VAL A 179 -2.94 -0.37 -23.71
CA VAL A 179 -2.32 0.94 -23.49
C VAL A 179 -2.73 1.89 -24.60
N TYR A 180 -3.19 3.07 -24.19
CA TYR A 180 -3.57 4.18 -25.05
C TYR A 180 -2.60 5.32 -24.77
N HIS A 181 -1.67 5.55 -25.70
CA HIS A 181 -0.70 6.63 -25.57
C HIS A 181 -1.38 7.97 -25.82
N HIS A 182 -1.38 8.84 -24.81
CA HIS A 182 -1.86 10.20 -24.96
C HIS A 182 -0.71 11.08 -25.48
N ARG A 183 -0.68 11.32 -26.79
CA ARG A 183 0.38 12.09 -27.46
C ARG A 183 -0.13 13.43 -27.92
N MET A 184 -0.04 14.41 -27.04
CA MET A 184 -0.32 15.82 -27.37
C MET A 184 0.93 16.67 -27.16
N GLU A 185 1.31 17.42 -28.19
CA GLU A 185 2.51 18.27 -28.21
C GLU A 185 2.45 19.37 -27.14
N GLY A 186 3.53 19.59 -26.38
CA GLY A 186 3.57 20.65 -25.34
C GLY A 186 2.91 20.29 -24.00
N MET A 187 2.16 19.18 -23.92
CA MET A 187 1.45 18.78 -22.69
C MET A 187 2.38 18.49 -21.50
N GLN A 188 3.63 18.10 -21.77
CA GLN A 188 4.66 17.85 -20.76
C GLN A 188 5.07 19.13 -20.02
N GLU A 189 5.11 20.27 -20.70
CA GLU A 189 5.45 21.57 -20.08
C GLU A 189 4.31 22.02 -19.17
N GLU A 190 3.07 21.89 -19.64
CA GLU A 190 1.89 22.19 -18.83
C GLU A 190 1.78 21.28 -17.61
N ALA A 191 2.06 19.99 -17.75
CA ALA A 191 2.03 19.06 -16.64
C ALA A 191 3.17 19.31 -15.64
N ARG A 192 4.31 19.86 -16.08
CA ARG A 192 5.36 20.34 -15.18
C ARG A 192 4.91 21.53 -14.34
N GLU A 193 4.15 22.44 -14.92
CA GLU A 193 3.66 23.65 -14.22
C GLU A 193 2.44 23.39 -13.35
N LYS A 194 1.44 22.69 -13.88
CA LYS A 194 0.11 22.51 -13.27
C LYS A 194 -0.01 21.22 -12.48
N GLY A 195 0.88 20.27 -12.74
CA GLY A 195 0.90 18.94 -12.13
C GLY A 195 0.51 17.84 -13.12
N ARG A 196 1.03 16.65 -12.84
CA ARG A 196 0.75 15.38 -13.49
C ARG A 196 -0.26 14.62 -12.64
N TRP A 197 -1.34 14.15 -13.26
CA TRP A 197 -2.34 13.36 -12.56
C TRP A 197 -2.01 11.88 -12.58
N LEU A 198 -2.41 11.17 -11.53
CA LEU A 198 -2.46 9.72 -11.52
C LEU A 198 -3.84 9.31 -11.05
N THR A 199 -4.61 8.68 -11.92
CA THR A 199 -5.98 8.25 -11.64
C THR A 199 -6.08 6.74 -11.77
N ALA A 200 -6.68 6.06 -10.81
CA ALA A 200 -6.93 4.63 -10.87
C ALA A 200 -8.35 4.30 -10.42
N VAL A 201 -9.02 3.38 -11.10
CA VAL A 201 -10.33 2.85 -10.72
C VAL A 201 -10.27 1.33 -10.78
N ALA A 202 -10.46 0.69 -9.63
CA ALA A 202 -10.42 -0.76 -9.48
C ALA A 202 -11.84 -1.32 -9.30
N ASP A 203 -12.23 -2.25 -10.17
CA ASP A 203 -13.47 -3.02 -10.11
C ASP A 203 -14.79 -2.24 -9.91
N ARG A 204 -14.78 -0.92 -10.16
CA ARG A 204 -15.87 0.03 -9.82
C ARG A 204 -16.24 0.03 -8.33
N GLN A 205 -15.28 -0.29 -7.47
CA GLN A 205 -15.45 -0.34 -6.01
C GLN A 205 -14.70 0.79 -5.31
N GLU A 206 -13.61 1.26 -5.92
CA GLU A 206 -12.85 2.40 -5.42
C GLU A 206 -12.16 3.17 -6.55
N ALA A 207 -11.89 4.45 -6.30
CA ALA A 207 -11.14 5.32 -7.17
C ALA A 207 -10.07 6.09 -6.38
N PHE A 208 -8.94 6.32 -7.05
CA PHE A 208 -7.86 7.19 -6.62
C PHE A 208 -7.65 8.28 -7.67
N PHE A 209 -7.51 9.53 -7.22
CA PHE A 209 -7.17 10.68 -8.06
C PHE A 209 -6.08 11.49 -7.37
N GLY A 210 -4.86 11.44 -7.90
CA GLY A 210 -3.69 12.14 -7.37
C GLY A 210 -3.15 13.21 -8.31
N SER A 211 -2.51 14.23 -7.75
CA SER A 211 -1.76 15.26 -8.46
C SER A 211 -0.33 15.31 -7.93
N PHE A 212 0.63 15.32 -8.85
CA PHE A 212 2.07 15.26 -8.61
C PHE A 212 2.79 16.34 -9.41
N GLY A 213 3.99 16.78 -9.01
CA GLY A 213 4.75 17.80 -9.75
C GLY A 213 5.49 18.76 -8.83
N GLN A 214 5.56 20.04 -9.22
CA GLN A 214 6.19 21.11 -8.43
C GLN A 214 5.47 21.39 -7.10
N GLN A 215 4.14 21.28 -7.11
CA GLN A 215 3.35 21.42 -5.89
C GLN A 215 3.46 20.19 -5.00
N LYS A 216 3.13 20.36 -3.71
CA LYS A 216 3.15 19.25 -2.76
C LYS A 216 2.13 18.20 -3.21
N PRO A 217 2.54 16.93 -3.44
CA PRO A 217 1.62 15.92 -3.93
C PRO A 217 0.44 15.72 -3.00
N GLU A 218 -0.73 15.54 -3.58
CA GLU A 218 -1.96 15.24 -2.87
C GLU A 218 -2.85 14.33 -3.69
N ALA A 219 -3.73 13.60 -3.02
CA ALA A 219 -4.66 12.72 -3.68
C ALA A 219 -5.97 12.59 -2.92
N VAL A 220 -7.01 12.17 -3.63
CA VAL A 220 -8.29 11.76 -3.07
C VAL A 220 -8.47 10.29 -3.38
N TRP A 221 -8.73 9.49 -2.35
CA TRP A 221 -9.25 8.14 -2.50
C TRP A 221 -10.72 8.11 -2.11
N THR A 222 -11.54 7.37 -2.85
CA THR A 222 -12.97 7.30 -2.57
C THR A 222 -13.66 6.04 -3.06
N GLN A 223 -14.71 5.66 -2.34
CA GLN A 223 -15.68 4.63 -2.75
C GLN A 223 -17.04 5.24 -3.12
N ASN A 224 -17.13 6.57 -3.17
CA ASN A 224 -18.35 7.26 -3.57
C ASN A 224 -18.68 6.99 -5.03
N GLN A 225 -19.88 6.47 -5.28
CA GLN A 225 -20.33 6.10 -6.62
C GLN A 225 -20.26 7.24 -7.65
N ALA A 226 -20.59 8.48 -7.25
CA ALA A 226 -20.57 9.62 -8.17
C ALA A 226 -19.13 10.00 -8.56
N PHE A 227 -18.20 10.00 -7.61
CA PHE A 227 -16.79 10.26 -7.89
C PHE A 227 -16.12 9.12 -8.65
N MET A 228 -16.46 7.86 -8.37
CA MET A 228 -15.98 6.72 -9.16
C MET A 228 -16.45 6.80 -10.60
N MET A 229 -17.72 7.12 -10.83
CA MET A 229 -18.26 7.36 -12.17
C MET A 229 -17.54 8.52 -12.87
N MET A 230 -17.21 9.59 -12.15
CA MET A 230 -16.44 10.71 -12.70
C MET A 230 -15.03 10.27 -13.11
N ALA A 231 -14.31 9.54 -12.25
CA ALA A 231 -12.96 9.04 -12.54
C ALA A 231 -12.95 8.04 -13.71
N GLU A 232 -13.92 7.13 -13.77
CA GLU A 232 -14.06 6.19 -14.89
C GLU A 232 -14.34 6.91 -16.20
N ASN A 233 -15.23 7.92 -16.19
CA ASN A 233 -15.51 8.72 -17.39
C ASN A 233 -14.30 9.56 -17.82
N PHE A 234 -13.54 10.11 -16.87
CA PHE A 234 -12.31 10.84 -17.16
C PHE A 234 -11.33 9.97 -17.97
N ILE A 235 -10.97 8.79 -17.45
CA ILE A 235 -10.06 7.87 -18.14
C ILE A 235 -10.67 7.40 -19.48
N THR A 236 -11.97 7.09 -19.50
CA THR A 236 -12.63 6.56 -20.70
C THR A 236 -12.70 7.59 -21.83
N HIS A 237 -12.95 8.87 -21.51
CA HIS A 237 -12.91 9.94 -22.49
C HIS A 237 -11.51 10.17 -23.04
N ASP A 238 -10.46 10.06 -22.21
CA ASP A 238 -9.08 10.21 -22.68
C ASP A 238 -8.68 9.04 -23.60
N ILE A 239 -9.20 7.84 -23.36
CA ILE A 239 -9.10 6.72 -24.32
C ILE A 239 -9.78 7.09 -25.65
N PHE A 240 -10.98 7.66 -25.62
CA PHE A 240 -11.68 8.06 -26.85
C PHE A 240 -10.93 9.14 -27.62
N ILE A 241 -10.41 10.15 -26.92
CA ILE A 241 -9.60 11.22 -27.51
C ILE A 241 -8.35 10.62 -28.15
N ALA A 242 -7.62 9.76 -27.45
CA ALA A 242 -6.43 9.11 -27.97
C ALA A 242 -6.73 8.28 -29.24
N GLU A 243 -7.80 7.49 -29.24
CA GLU A 243 -8.22 6.69 -30.40
C GLU A 243 -8.61 7.57 -31.59
N ILE A 244 -9.39 8.64 -31.38
CA ILE A 244 -9.79 9.57 -32.43
C ILE A 244 -8.57 10.28 -33.02
N TYR A 245 -7.67 10.78 -32.15
CA TYR A 245 -6.46 11.49 -32.55
C TYR A 245 -5.55 10.59 -33.39
N ASN A 246 -5.37 9.33 -32.99
CA ASN A 246 -4.57 8.35 -33.71
C ASN A 246 -5.23 7.87 -35.02
N SER A 247 -6.56 7.93 -35.12
CA SER A 247 -7.30 7.50 -36.32
C SER A 247 -7.24 8.50 -37.47
N ILE A 248 -7.20 9.81 -37.17
CA ILE A 248 -7.26 10.89 -38.17
C ILE A 248 -6.30 12.06 -37.85
N PRO A 249 -5.00 11.82 -37.61
CA PRO A 249 -4.08 12.83 -37.09
C PRO A 249 -3.94 14.06 -37.98
N GLU A 250 -3.81 13.88 -39.30
CA GLU A 250 -3.67 14.98 -40.26
C GLU A 250 -4.90 15.91 -40.25
N ARG A 251 -6.11 15.32 -40.15
CA ARG A 251 -7.36 16.08 -40.16
C ARG A 251 -7.55 16.85 -38.85
N ILE A 252 -7.18 16.25 -37.72
CA ILE A 252 -7.22 16.92 -36.42
C ILE A 252 -6.26 18.11 -36.41
N GLN A 253 -5.03 17.93 -36.90
CA GLN A 253 -4.04 19.00 -36.98
C GLN A 253 -4.48 20.14 -37.91
N GLU A 254 -5.07 19.82 -39.08
CA GLU A 254 -5.63 20.82 -40.00
C GLU A 254 -6.74 21.65 -39.33
N LEU A 255 -7.68 20.98 -38.67
CA LEU A 255 -8.85 21.62 -38.06
C LEU A 255 -8.49 22.42 -36.81
N PHE A 256 -7.79 21.81 -35.85
CA PHE A 256 -7.61 22.33 -34.50
C PHE A 256 -6.17 22.78 -34.17
N GLY A 257 -5.21 22.54 -35.08
CA GLY A 257 -3.80 22.82 -34.81
C GLY A 257 -3.13 21.74 -33.95
N PRO A 258 -1.81 21.88 -33.69
CA PRO A 258 -1.09 20.99 -32.77
C PRO A 258 -1.73 21.08 -31.37
N ASN A 259 -1.87 19.93 -30.69
CA ASN A 259 -2.45 19.86 -29.34
C ASN A 259 -3.78 20.63 -29.17
N LEU A 260 -4.63 20.60 -30.22
CA LEU A 260 -5.93 21.24 -30.23
C LEU A 260 -5.89 22.75 -29.88
N GLU A 261 -4.78 23.43 -30.15
CA GLU A 261 -4.52 24.83 -29.77
C GLU A 261 -5.69 25.76 -30.11
N LYS A 262 -6.23 25.70 -31.33
CA LYS A 262 -7.36 26.56 -31.75
C LYS A 262 -8.62 26.34 -30.89
N LEU A 263 -8.87 25.10 -30.48
CA LEU A 263 -10.02 24.75 -29.65
C LEU A 263 -9.81 25.26 -28.22
N ARG A 264 -8.58 25.17 -27.70
CA ARG A 264 -8.22 25.66 -26.37
C ARG A 264 -8.34 27.18 -26.28
N GLU A 265 -7.90 27.89 -27.31
CA GLU A 265 -8.08 29.33 -27.45
C GLU A 265 -9.56 29.73 -27.53
N GLU A 266 -10.36 29.03 -28.33
CA GLU A 266 -11.80 29.30 -28.47
C GLU A 266 -12.56 29.13 -27.14
N LEU A 267 -12.21 28.10 -26.37
CA LEU A 267 -12.90 27.76 -25.12
C LEU A 267 -12.34 28.53 -23.90
N ASP A 268 -11.31 29.35 -24.07
CA ASP A 268 -10.56 29.99 -22.98
C ASP A 268 -10.07 28.96 -21.94
N ILE A 269 -9.79 27.74 -22.40
CA ILE A 269 -9.27 26.64 -21.58
C ILE A 269 -7.76 26.71 -21.67
N TRP A 270 -7.13 27.13 -20.57
CA TRP A 270 -5.68 27.26 -20.46
C TRP A 270 -5.12 28.24 -21.50
N PRO A 271 -5.50 29.54 -21.42
CA PRO A 271 -5.06 30.54 -22.37
C PRO A 271 -3.54 30.58 -22.46
N SER A 272 -3.04 30.62 -23.70
CA SER A 272 -1.62 30.81 -24.02
C SER A 272 -1.12 32.07 -23.31
N VAL A 273 -0.04 31.94 -22.53
CA VAL A 273 0.61 33.06 -21.84
C VAL A 273 1.22 34.02 -22.86
#